data_AF-A0A377NNV4-F1
#
_entry.id   AF-A0A377NNV4-F1
#
_cell.length_a   1.000
_cell.length_b   1.000
_cell.length_c   1.000
_cell.angle_alpha   90.00
_cell.angle_beta   90.00
_cell.angle_gamma   90.00
#
_symmetry.space_group_name_H-M   'P 1'
#
loop_
_entity.id
_entity.type
_entity.pdbx_description
1 polymer ?
#
loop_
_entity_poly.entity_id
_entity_poly.type
_entity_poly.pdbx_seq_one_letter_code
_entity_poly.pdbx_strand_id
1 'polypeptide(L)'
;MENLRTAFKTSDKLGKVVMLTGRKGGIGKTTDNDLLAIVSSQLFEKDVLLIDYDQQRNTTSNIGSTYQITSFDRSMSAAIKKGDWVSGITQVSPHLYIMAGSPGSEELNEYLSEKYPDRRKRSLAFIKPLEELRKNFDYIFIDCPPSTDNVVRAFLTAADYIIAMQELKRYAMEGTEDFINKVLVPIVTNFEESHLQIIGILPVLFSVRRSSQHANYQKTIDKYGESNIFKSIVKGSDRLEMYGENGIQLNDYVDRRWWAIFADIFTELEERIEYYEQHGDIEGFDYTPKYADSMANHILPLGKEIKLNGIITNEQR
;
A
#
# COMPACT_ATOMS: atom_id res chain seq x y z
N MET A 1 23.08 7.30 -20.79
CA MET A 1 21.65 7.65 -20.66
C MET A 1 20.91 7.23 -21.93
N GLU A 2 20.78 5.92 -22.20
CA GLU A 2 20.05 5.46 -23.40
C GLU A 2 19.43 4.04 -23.31
N ASN A 3 19.37 3.39 -22.14
CA ASN A 3 18.90 1.98 -22.04
C ASN A 3 17.77 1.74 -21.01
N LEU A 4 16.85 2.70 -20.83
CA LEU A 4 15.65 2.49 -19.97
C LEU A 4 14.34 2.46 -20.76
N ARG A 5 14.36 2.44 -22.10
CA ARG A 5 13.13 2.56 -22.92
C ARG A 5 12.65 1.26 -23.59
N THR A 6 13.35 0.14 -23.45
CA THR A 6 13.11 -1.04 -24.32
C THR A 6 12.67 -2.32 -23.61
N ALA A 7 12.10 -2.24 -22.39
CA ALA A 7 11.65 -3.45 -21.69
C ALA A 7 10.35 -3.31 -20.88
N PHE A 8 9.44 -2.40 -21.26
CA PHE A 8 8.11 -2.35 -20.62
C PHE A 8 7.08 -3.07 -21.49
N LYS A 9 6.59 -4.19 -20.97
CA LYS A 9 5.52 -5.00 -21.57
C LYS A 9 4.31 -4.11 -21.84
N THR A 10 3.85 -4.08 -23.08
CA THR A 10 2.50 -3.64 -23.44
C THR A 10 1.50 -4.67 -22.93
N SER A 11 1.10 -4.55 -21.66
CA SER A 11 -0.11 -5.16 -21.12
C SER A 11 -1.28 -4.23 -21.44
N ASP A 12 -2.31 -4.72 -22.12
CA ASP A 12 -3.55 -3.98 -22.39
C ASP A 12 -4.36 -3.67 -21.10
N LYS A 13 -3.89 -4.11 -19.92
CA LYS A 13 -4.43 -3.73 -18.61
C LYS A 13 -3.48 -2.75 -17.92
N LEU A 14 -3.96 -1.52 -17.69
CA LEU A 14 -3.25 -0.51 -16.89
C LEU A 14 -3.06 -1.02 -15.46
N GLY A 15 -1.90 -0.74 -14.87
CA GLY A 15 -1.59 -1.02 -13.48
C GLY A 15 -2.54 -0.35 -12.50
N LYS A 16 -2.57 -0.85 -11.26
CA LYS A 16 -3.49 -0.38 -10.21
C LYS A 16 -2.78 0.52 -9.21
N VAL A 17 -3.34 1.69 -8.94
CA VAL A 17 -2.87 2.57 -7.87
C VAL A 17 -3.61 2.23 -6.58
N VAL A 18 -2.87 1.70 -5.60
CA VAL A 18 -3.43 1.19 -4.34
C VAL A 18 -2.81 1.93 -3.16
N MET A 19 -3.64 2.34 -2.19
CA MET A 19 -3.15 2.91 -0.94
C MET A 19 -3.64 2.12 0.28
N LEU A 20 -2.71 1.74 1.14
CA LEU A 20 -2.99 1.21 2.47
C LEU A 20 -2.99 2.39 3.45
N THR A 21 -4.17 2.79 3.92
CA THR A 21 -4.26 4.04 4.68
C THR A 21 -5.29 4.02 5.79
N GLY A 22 -5.09 4.93 6.75
CA GLY A 22 -5.92 5.11 7.94
C GLY A 22 -5.48 6.35 8.69
N ARG A 23 -6.44 6.99 9.37
CA ARG A 23 -6.28 8.32 9.99
C ARG A 23 -5.43 8.33 11.26
N LYS A 24 -5.07 7.17 11.80
CA LYS A 24 -4.25 7.06 13.00
C LYS A 24 -2.78 6.81 12.65
N GLY A 25 -1.87 7.52 13.33
CA GLY A 25 -0.43 7.22 13.28
C GLY A 25 -0.08 5.93 14.02
N GLY A 26 0.96 5.22 13.59
CA GLY A 26 1.45 4.03 14.27
C GLY A 26 0.55 2.79 14.17
N ILE A 27 -0.28 2.68 13.13
CA ILE A 27 -1.12 1.49 12.87
C ILE A 27 -0.48 0.45 11.94
N GLY A 28 0.79 0.63 11.57
CA GLY A 28 1.51 -0.26 10.66
C GLY A 28 1.49 0.12 9.18
N LYS A 29 0.94 1.29 8.79
CA LYS A 29 0.80 1.71 7.37
C LYS A 29 2.05 1.46 6.52
N THR A 30 3.18 2.05 6.90
CA THR A 30 4.44 1.91 6.17
C THR A 30 4.90 0.46 6.11
N THR A 31 4.99 -0.22 7.26
CA THR A 31 5.48 -1.61 7.33
C THR A 31 4.62 -2.56 6.49
N ASP A 32 3.30 -2.41 6.58
CA ASP A 32 2.36 -3.26 5.85
C ASP A 32 2.38 -2.94 4.35
N ASN A 33 2.50 -1.66 3.98
CA ASN A 33 2.63 -1.22 2.59
C ASN A 33 3.92 -1.76 1.94
N ASP A 34 5.04 -1.64 2.63
CA ASP A 34 6.35 -2.12 2.16
C ASP A 34 6.36 -3.65 2.02
N LEU A 35 5.83 -4.34 3.01
CA LEU A 35 5.79 -5.80 3.01
C LEU A 35 4.84 -6.33 1.93
N LEU A 36 3.70 -5.68 1.69
CA LEU A 36 2.80 -6.03 0.59
C LEU A 36 3.49 -5.85 -0.77
N ALA A 37 4.22 -4.75 -0.97
CA ALA A 37 4.96 -4.48 -2.20
C ALA A 37 6.12 -5.47 -2.43
N ILE A 38 6.87 -5.80 -1.38
CA ILE A 38 7.95 -6.80 -1.47
C ILE A 38 7.40 -8.20 -1.73
N VAL A 39 6.33 -8.59 -1.04
CA VAL A 39 5.74 -9.92 -1.23
C VAL A 39 5.13 -10.06 -2.62
N SER A 40 4.37 -9.06 -3.10
CA SER A 40 3.80 -9.08 -4.44
C SER A 40 4.87 -9.11 -5.55
N SER A 41 5.94 -8.34 -5.41
CA SER A 41 7.06 -8.38 -6.37
C SER A 41 7.84 -9.70 -6.33
N GLN A 42 8.21 -10.22 -5.15
CA GLN A 42 9.08 -11.39 -5.05
C GLN A 42 8.38 -12.74 -5.17
N LEU A 43 7.13 -12.87 -4.70
CA LEU A 43 6.41 -14.14 -4.76
C LEU A 43 5.48 -14.25 -5.98
N PHE A 44 5.01 -13.12 -6.51
CA PHE A 44 4.03 -13.09 -7.60
C PHE A 44 4.59 -12.45 -8.88
N GLU A 45 5.87 -12.04 -8.88
CA GLU A 45 6.58 -11.45 -10.02
C GLU A 45 5.86 -10.23 -10.62
N LYS A 46 5.14 -9.47 -9.78
CA LYS A 46 4.44 -8.25 -10.19
C LYS A 46 5.42 -7.10 -10.30
N ASP A 47 5.35 -6.34 -11.38
CA ASP A 47 6.11 -5.10 -11.50
C ASP A 47 5.48 -4.03 -10.59
N VAL A 48 6.13 -3.71 -9.47
CA VAL A 48 5.61 -2.87 -8.39
C VAL A 48 6.41 -1.58 -8.24
N LEU A 49 5.71 -0.44 -8.17
CA LEU A 49 6.27 0.84 -7.77
C LEU A 49 5.81 1.25 -6.36
N LEU A 50 6.74 1.42 -5.43
CA LEU A 50 6.51 2.08 -4.15
C LEU A 50 6.71 3.59 -4.27
N ILE A 51 5.80 4.40 -3.72
CA ILE A 51 5.94 5.85 -3.62
C ILE A 51 5.92 6.24 -2.15
N ASP A 52 6.99 6.88 -1.67
CA ASP A 52 7.10 7.37 -0.28
C ASP A 52 6.85 8.89 -0.22
N TYR A 53 5.68 9.27 0.29
CA TYR A 53 5.34 10.65 0.61
C TYR A 53 5.23 10.90 2.13
N ASP A 54 6.00 10.22 2.97
CA ASP A 54 6.11 10.59 4.39
C ASP A 54 7.36 11.46 4.65
N GLN A 55 7.20 12.52 5.44
CA GLN A 55 8.33 13.36 5.89
C GLN A 55 9.36 12.54 6.68
N GLN A 56 8.92 11.49 7.37
CA GLN A 56 9.79 10.58 8.11
C GLN A 56 10.58 9.65 7.20
N ARG A 57 10.13 9.43 5.96
CA ARG A 57 10.78 8.56 4.97
C ARG A 57 11.00 7.14 5.46
N ASN A 58 10.03 6.62 6.20
CA ASN A 58 10.13 5.29 6.79
C ASN A 58 10.19 4.22 5.70
N THR A 59 9.36 4.33 4.65
CA THR A 59 9.40 3.44 3.48
C THR A 59 10.78 3.48 2.83
N THR A 60 11.30 4.67 2.54
CA THR A 60 12.62 4.86 1.94
C THR A 60 13.73 4.23 2.76
N SER A 61 13.70 4.42 4.08
CA SER A 61 14.72 3.88 5.00
C SER A 61 14.61 2.36 5.11
N ASN A 62 13.40 1.82 5.21
CA ASN A 62 13.14 0.39 5.29
C ASN A 62 13.57 -0.34 4.01
N ILE A 63 13.23 0.20 2.83
CA ILE A 63 13.69 -0.32 1.54
C ILE A 63 15.21 -0.20 1.39
N GLY A 64 15.80 0.91 1.85
CA GLY A 64 17.24 1.10 1.93
C GLY A 64 17.94 0.00 2.74
N SER A 65 17.46 -0.28 3.95
CA SER A 65 17.97 -1.35 4.80
C SER A 65 17.75 -2.75 4.20
N THR A 66 16.57 -2.99 3.62
CA THR A 66 16.18 -4.28 3.01
C THR A 66 17.10 -4.67 1.85
N TYR A 67 17.44 -3.70 0.99
CA TYR A 67 18.21 -3.93 -0.24
C TYR A 67 19.64 -3.36 -0.21
N GLN A 68 20.10 -2.94 0.97
CA GLN A 68 21.44 -2.38 1.19
C GLN A 68 21.75 -1.15 0.32
N ILE A 69 20.74 -0.30 0.10
CA ILE A 69 20.85 0.93 -0.68
C ILE A 69 21.13 2.11 0.27
N THR A 70 22.23 2.81 0.04
CA THR A 70 22.69 3.90 0.91
C THR A 70 22.20 5.28 0.46
N SER A 71 21.81 5.43 -0.81
CA SER A 71 21.30 6.67 -1.37
C SER A 71 20.42 6.44 -2.59
N PHE A 72 19.55 7.41 -2.87
CA PHE A 72 18.73 7.48 -4.07
C PHE A 72 19.11 8.74 -4.86
N ASP A 73 19.33 8.60 -6.17
CA ASP A 73 19.84 9.69 -7.03
C ASP A 73 18.93 10.91 -7.07
N ARG A 74 17.62 10.69 -6.99
CA ARG A 74 16.60 11.74 -7.01
C ARG A 74 15.42 11.36 -6.14
N SER A 75 14.96 12.31 -5.34
CA SER A 75 13.75 12.12 -4.56
C SER A 75 12.48 12.26 -5.41
N MET A 76 11.42 11.64 -4.94
CA MET A 76 10.06 11.78 -5.43
C MET A 76 9.68 13.26 -5.58
N SER A 77 9.88 14.06 -4.52
CA SER A 77 9.54 15.49 -4.51
C SER A 77 10.25 16.27 -5.62
N ALA A 78 11.55 16.03 -5.84
CA ALA A 78 12.33 16.69 -6.88
C ALA A 78 11.85 16.28 -8.29
N ALA A 79 11.55 15.00 -8.50
CA ALA A 79 11.01 14.48 -9.75
C ALA A 79 9.65 15.11 -10.09
N ILE A 80 8.74 15.20 -9.11
CA ILE A 80 7.41 15.82 -9.29
C ILE A 80 7.53 17.32 -9.58
N LYS A 81 8.38 18.05 -8.83
CA LYS A 81 8.58 19.50 -9.04
C LYS A 81 9.09 19.82 -10.45
N LYS A 82 9.94 18.95 -11.00
CA LYS A 82 10.46 19.05 -12.37
C LYS A 82 9.43 18.64 -13.44
N GLY A 83 8.36 17.95 -13.06
CA GLY A 83 7.38 17.37 -13.99
C GLY A 83 7.87 16.12 -14.72
N ASP A 84 8.90 15.46 -14.19
CA ASP A 84 9.57 14.30 -14.76
C ASP A 84 9.56 13.18 -13.71
N TRP A 85 8.39 12.56 -13.49
CA TRP A 85 8.19 11.59 -12.41
C TRP A 85 9.08 10.35 -12.57
N VAL A 86 9.24 9.87 -13.80
CA VAL A 86 10.07 8.70 -14.14
C VAL A 86 11.50 8.88 -13.65
N SER A 87 12.03 10.11 -13.67
CA SER A 87 13.38 10.38 -13.19
C SER A 87 13.61 10.21 -11.69
N GLY A 88 12.56 10.05 -10.89
CA GLY A 88 12.63 9.74 -9.47
C GLY A 88 12.53 8.25 -9.16
N ILE A 89 12.43 7.39 -10.17
CA ILE A 89 12.25 5.95 -9.99
C ILE A 89 13.62 5.26 -9.92
N THR A 90 13.80 4.45 -8.87
CA THR A 90 14.97 3.59 -8.70
C THR A 90 14.52 2.14 -8.60
N GLN A 91 15.14 1.25 -9.36
CA GLN A 91 14.91 -0.19 -9.23
C GLN A 91 15.75 -0.74 -8.06
N VAL A 92 15.12 -1.42 -7.11
CA VAL A 92 15.78 -1.93 -5.90
C VAL A 92 15.95 -3.45 -5.92
N SER A 93 15.08 -4.15 -6.64
CA SER A 93 15.17 -5.59 -6.89
C SER A 93 14.46 -5.97 -8.20
N PRO A 94 14.51 -7.24 -8.65
CA PRO A 94 13.67 -7.68 -9.74
C PRO A 94 12.20 -7.38 -9.43
N HIS A 95 11.53 -6.68 -10.35
CA HIS A 95 10.11 -6.33 -10.23
C HIS A 95 9.75 -5.32 -9.13
N LEU A 96 10.71 -4.77 -8.36
CA LEU A 96 10.42 -3.74 -7.35
C LEU A 96 11.19 -2.44 -7.62
N TYR A 97 10.43 -1.36 -7.60
CA TYR A 97 10.87 0.00 -7.86
C TYR A 97 10.39 0.92 -6.75
N ILE A 98 11.10 2.03 -6.53
CA ILE A 98 10.73 3.03 -5.53
C ILE A 98 10.92 4.45 -6.08
N MET A 99 9.99 5.34 -5.73
CA MET A 99 10.20 6.79 -5.69
C MET A 99 10.45 7.21 -4.25
N ALA A 100 11.73 7.38 -3.90
CA ALA A 100 12.16 7.63 -2.54
C ALA A 100 11.75 9.03 -2.01
N GLY A 101 11.31 9.09 -0.76
CA GLY A 101 10.97 10.31 -0.04
C GLY A 101 12.21 11.16 0.30
N SER A 102 11.98 12.42 0.66
CA SER A 102 13.05 13.36 1.06
C SER A 102 12.62 14.22 2.26
N PRO A 103 13.56 14.79 3.04
CA PRO A 103 13.19 15.70 4.14
C PRO A 103 12.37 16.89 3.63
N GLY A 104 12.58 17.33 2.39
CA GLY A 104 11.80 18.38 1.72
C GLY A 104 10.50 17.90 1.05
N SER A 105 9.97 16.72 1.40
CA SER A 105 8.68 16.26 0.86
C SER A 105 7.55 17.23 1.20
N GLU A 106 7.62 17.94 2.33
CA GLU A 106 6.61 18.94 2.71
C GLU A 106 6.55 20.15 1.78
N GLU A 107 7.67 20.52 1.18
CA GLU A 107 7.74 21.59 0.19
C GLU A 107 6.92 21.26 -1.07
N LEU A 108 6.60 19.98 -1.29
CA LEU A 108 5.72 19.56 -2.39
C LEU A 108 4.29 20.07 -2.18
N ASN A 109 3.84 20.20 -0.93
CA ASN A 109 2.52 20.72 -0.60
C ASN A 109 2.40 22.22 -0.92
N GLU A 110 3.46 22.99 -0.64
CA GLU A 110 3.57 24.40 -1.02
C GLU A 110 3.65 24.56 -2.55
N TYR A 111 4.53 23.78 -3.19
CA TYR A 111 4.65 23.75 -4.66
C TYR A 111 3.31 23.46 -5.35
N LEU A 112 2.54 22.47 -4.88
CA LEU A 112 1.21 22.19 -5.45
C LEU A 112 0.25 23.36 -5.25
N SER A 113 0.36 24.07 -4.12
CA SER A 113 -0.48 25.23 -3.84
C SER A 113 -0.20 26.41 -4.78
N GLU A 114 1.07 26.66 -5.06
CA GLU A 114 1.51 27.71 -6.00
C GLU A 114 1.23 27.34 -7.45
N LYS A 115 1.56 26.10 -7.86
CA LYS A 115 1.38 25.62 -9.24
C LYS A 115 -0.08 25.47 -9.63
N TYR A 116 -0.93 25.07 -8.67
CA TYR A 116 -2.37 24.92 -8.85
C TYR A 116 -3.12 25.76 -7.79
N PRO A 117 -3.31 27.07 -8.03
CA PRO A 117 -4.03 27.94 -7.10
C PRO A 117 -5.49 27.52 -6.91
N ASP A 118 -6.10 26.97 -7.97
CA ASP A 118 -7.44 26.38 -7.90
C ASP A 118 -7.42 25.05 -7.14
N ARG A 119 -8.27 24.95 -6.11
CA ARG A 119 -8.32 23.77 -5.23
C ARG A 119 -8.75 22.50 -5.98
N ARG A 120 -9.66 22.60 -6.95
CA ARG A 120 -10.12 21.43 -7.72
C ARG A 120 -8.98 20.88 -8.57
N LYS A 121 -8.34 21.73 -9.38
CA LYS A 121 -7.18 21.36 -10.21
C LYS A 121 -6.04 20.77 -9.38
N ARG A 122 -5.83 21.26 -8.17
CA ARG A 122 -4.81 20.74 -7.26
C ARG A 122 -5.09 19.31 -6.81
N SER A 123 -6.34 18.99 -6.46
CA SER A 123 -6.72 17.60 -6.13
C SER A 123 -6.63 16.66 -7.33
N LEU A 124 -6.79 17.17 -8.55
CA LEU A 124 -6.67 16.38 -9.78
C LEU A 124 -5.22 16.26 -10.31
N ALA A 125 -4.26 16.93 -9.66
CA ALA A 125 -2.93 17.16 -10.22
C ALA A 125 -2.13 15.87 -10.51
N PHE A 126 -2.44 14.77 -9.81
CA PHE A 126 -1.69 13.51 -9.89
C PHE A 126 -2.34 12.43 -10.74
N ILE A 127 -3.58 12.63 -11.23
CA ILE A 127 -4.28 11.66 -12.09
C ILE A 127 -3.44 11.34 -13.32
N LYS A 128 -3.20 12.34 -14.18
CA LYS A 128 -2.47 12.14 -15.43
C LYS A 128 -1.03 11.61 -15.22
N PRO A 129 -0.22 12.14 -14.29
CA PRO A 129 1.10 11.57 -14.03
C PRO A 129 1.07 10.09 -13.60
N LEU A 130 0.15 9.70 -12.71
CA LEU A 130 0.03 8.30 -12.29
C LEU A 130 -0.54 7.41 -13.39
N GLU A 131 -1.44 7.91 -14.24
CA GLU A 131 -1.89 7.21 -15.45
C GLU A 131 -0.76 6.88 -16.41
N GLU A 132 0.22 7.78 -16.57
CA GLU A 132 1.40 7.52 -17.40
C GLU A 132 2.35 6.53 -16.72
N LEU A 133 2.54 6.61 -15.40
CA LEU A 133 3.39 5.68 -14.67
C LEU A 133 2.84 4.25 -14.66
N ARG A 134 1.54 4.08 -14.41
CA ARG A 134 0.89 2.76 -14.28
C ARG A 134 0.85 1.95 -15.58
N LYS A 135 1.31 2.52 -16.70
CA LYS A 135 1.56 1.77 -17.94
C LYS A 135 2.76 0.82 -17.84
N ASN A 136 3.64 1.02 -16.85
CA ASN A 136 4.90 0.27 -16.71
C ASN A 136 4.93 -0.64 -15.47
N PHE A 137 3.85 -0.67 -14.68
CA PHE A 137 3.78 -1.40 -13.42
C PHE A 137 2.42 -2.09 -13.33
N ASP A 138 2.37 -3.27 -12.71
CA ASP A 138 1.12 -3.93 -12.34
C ASP A 138 0.47 -3.22 -11.15
N TYR A 139 1.28 -2.76 -10.18
CA TYR A 139 0.82 -2.06 -8.99
C TYR A 139 1.68 -0.84 -8.67
N ILE A 140 1.03 0.24 -8.22
CA ILE A 140 1.66 1.38 -7.58
C ILE A 140 1.12 1.47 -6.16
N PHE A 141 1.97 1.22 -5.16
CA PHE A 141 1.65 1.34 -3.74
C PHE A 141 2.17 2.67 -3.20
N ILE A 142 1.33 3.42 -2.49
CA ILE A 142 1.66 4.77 -2.01
C ILE A 142 1.60 4.82 -0.49
N ASP A 143 2.76 5.07 0.14
CA ASP A 143 2.85 5.38 1.56
C ASP A 143 2.69 6.89 1.78
N CYS A 144 1.80 7.26 2.69
CA CYS A 144 1.45 8.65 2.98
C CYS A 144 1.25 8.84 4.49
N PRO A 145 1.58 10.03 5.01
CA PRO A 145 1.37 10.36 6.40
C PRO A 145 -0.14 10.35 6.72
N PRO A 146 -0.53 10.24 8.01
CA PRO A 146 -1.91 10.35 8.44
C PRO A 146 -2.41 11.81 8.41
N SER A 147 -2.24 12.50 7.28
CA SER A 147 -2.64 13.88 7.02
C SER A 147 -3.70 13.93 5.90
N THR A 148 -4.21 15.13 5.61
CA THR A 148 -5.05 15.39 4.44
C THR A 148 -4.57 16.66 3.73
N ASP A 149 -3.25 16.82 3.63
CA ASP A 149 -2.66 17.93 2.89
C ASP A 149 -2.97 17.84 1.38
N ASN A 150 -2.52 18.82 0.60
CA ASN A 150 -2.85 18.86 -0.82
C ASN A 150 -2.27 17.68 -1.61
N VAL A 151 -1.12 17.15 -1.19
CA VAL A 151 -0.43 16.06 -1.86
C VAL A 151 -1.11 14.73 -1.53
N VAL A 152 -1.41 14.47 -0.24
CA VAL A 152 -2.20 13.29 0.17
C VAL A 152 -3.54 13.32 -0.55
N ARG A 153 -4.20 14.48 -0.63
CA ARG A 153 -5.46 14.60 -1.37
C ARG A 153 -5.31 14.32 -2.86
N ALA A 154 -4.24 14.79 -3.50
CA ALA A 154 -3.98 14.50 -4.90
C ALA A 154 -3.71 13.01 -5.14
N PHE A 155 -2.99 12.34 -4.25
CA PHE A 155 -2.80 10.88 -4.29
C PHE A 155 -4.11 10.13 -4.09
N LEU A 156 -4.89 10.46 -3.06
CA LEU A 156 -6.19 9.83 -2.82
C LEU A 156 -7.13 10.02 -4.02
N THR A 157 -7.21 11.22 -4.58
CA THR A 157 -8.07 11.47 -5.76
C THR A 157 -7.63 10.66 -6.99
N ALA A 158 -6.35 10.35 -7.12
CA ALA A 158 -5.79 9.59 -8.24
C ALA A 158 -5.65 8.07 -7.97
N ALA A 159 -5.96 7.60 -6.76
CA ALA A 159 -5.91 6.18 -6.44
C ALA A 159 -7.12 5.43 -7.01
N ASP A 160 -6.89 4.21 -7.47
CA ASP A 160 -7.96 3.30 -7.91
C ASP A 160 -8.58 2.60 -6.69
N TYR A 161 -7.75 2.12 -5.76
CA TYR A 161 -8.20 1.33 -4.62
C TYR A 161 -7.61 1.78 -3.28
N ILE A 162 -8.44 1.76 -2.24
CA ILE A 162 -8.04 1.99 -0.85
C ILE A 162 -8.27 0.74 -0.03
N ILE A 163 -7.23 0.29 0.67
CA ILE A 163 -7.35 -0.64 1.79
C ILE A 163 -7.39 0.19 3.08
N ALA A 164 -8.55 0.25 3.72
CA ALA A 164 -8.74 1.00 4.94
C ALA A 164 -8.21 0.22 6.15
N MET A 165 -7.07 0.63 6.70
CA MET A 165 -6.46 -0.03 7.85
C MET A 165 -7.15 0.40 9.15
N GLN A 166 -7.69 -0.57 9.90
CA GLN A 166 -8.45 -0.31 11.12
C GLN A 166 -7.91 -1.07 12.33
N GLU A 167 -7.46 -0.33 13.35
CA GLU A 167 -7.18 -0.92 14.66
C GLU A 167 -8.49 -1.15 15.43
N LEU A 168 -8.63 -2.33 16.05
CA LEU A 168 -9.84 -2.75 16.77
C LEU A 168 -9.96 -2.17 18.20
N LYS A 169 -9.68 -0.88 18.34
CA LYS A 169 -9.95 -0.07 19.55
C LYS A 169 -11.03 0.94 19.22
N ARG A 170 -11.97 1.17 20.15
CA ARG A 170 -13.14 2.05 19.95
C ARG A 170 -12.81 3.37 19.23
N TYR A 171 -11.89 4.17 19.77
CA TYR A 171 -11.51 5.45 19.17
C TYR A 171 -10.83 5.33 17.79
N ALA A 172 -10.14 4.22 17.53
CA ALA A 172 -9.53 3.98 16.23
C ALA A 172 -10.58 3.59 15.17
N MET A 173 -11.61 2.85 15.58
CA MET A 173 -12.77 2.55 14.71
C MET A 173 -13.56 3.82 14.38
N GLU A 174 -13.83 4.67 15.37
CA GLU A 174 -14.45 6.00 15.16
C GLU A 174 -13.60 6.85 14.21
N GLY A 175 -12.27 6.83 14.36
CA GLY A 175 -11.35 7.52 13.45
C GLY A 175 -11.35 6.98 12.02
N THR A 176 -11.59 5.68 11.83
CA THR A 176 -11.70 5.04 10.51
C THR A 176 -12.99 5.43 9.83
N GLU A 177 -14.11 5.41 10.56
CA GLU A 177 -15.39 5.92 10.08
C GLU A 177 -15.29 7.40 9.66
N ASP A 178 -14.66 8.23 10.50
CA ASP A 178 -14.44 9.64 10.19
C ASP A 178 -13.61 9.83 8.92
N PHE A 179 -12.59 9.00 8.72
CA PHE A 179 -11.77 9.04 7.51
C PHE A 179 -12.58 8.70 6.26
N ILE A 180 -13.36 7.62 6.30
CA ILE A 180 -14.22 7.20 5.20
C ILE A 180 -15.23 8.31 4.89
N ASN A 181 -16.00 8.75 5.88
CA ASN A 181 -17.13 9.66 5.66
C ASN A 181 -16.71 11.11 5.37
N LYS A 182 -15.59 11.58 5.92
CA LYS A 182 -15.17 12.99 5.82
C LYS A 182 -14.04 13.23 4.82
N VAL A 183 -13.35 12.18 4.37
CA VAL A 183 -12.23 12.31 3.42
C VAL A 183 -12.50 11.54 2.14
N LEU A 184 -12.73 10.23 2.23
CA LEU A 184 -12.86 9.37 1.04
C LEU A 184 -14.18 9.59 0.29
N VAL A 185 -15.32 9.58 0.99
CA VAL A 185 -16.63 9.85 0.37
C VAL A 185 -16.65 11.21 -0.34
N PRO A 186 -16.20 12.33 0.28
CA PRO A 186 -16.11 13.60 -0.42
C PRO A 186 -15.16 13.63 -1.63
N ILE A 187 -14.20 12.71 -1.75
CA ILE A 187 -13.37 12.60 -2.95
C ILE A 187 -14.22 12.00 -4.08
N VAL A 188 -14.84 10.86 -3.82
CA VAL A 188 -15.68 10.16 -4.82
C VAL A 188 -16.87 11.02 -5.25
N THR A 189 -17.51 11.75 -4.35
CA THR A 189 -18.72 12.53 -4.69
C THR A 189 -18.42 13.86 -5.38
N ASN A 190 -17.23 14.45 -5.18
CA ASN A 190 -16.92 15.79 -5.71
C ASN A 190 -16.00 15.78 -6.93
N PHE A 191 -15.33 14.66 -7.23
CA PHE A 191 -14.40 14.53 -8.34
C PHE A 191 -14.83 13.38 -9.24
N GLU A 192 -15.54 13.70 -10.32
CA GLU A 192 -15.99 12.74 -11.34
C GLU A 192 -14.83 12.01 -12.02
N GLU A 193 -13.64 12.61 -12.01
CA GLU A 193 -12.40 12.03 -12.54
C GLU A 193 -11.78 10.98 -11.61
N SER A 194 -12.25 10.88 -10.35
CA SER A 194 -11.75 9.90 -9.40
C SER A 194 -12.47 8.56 -9.55
N HIS A 195 -11.69 7.49 -9.66
CA HIS A 195 -12.20 6.11 -9.68
C HIS A 195 -11.95 5.38 -8.34
N LEU A 196 -11.73 6.14 -7.28
CA LEU A 196 -11.39 5.62 -5.96
C LEU A 196 -12.49 4.71 -5.42
N GLN A 197 -12.12 3.46 -5.13
CA GLN A 197 -12.95 2.48 -4.45
C GLN A 197 -12.30 2.03 -3.15
N ILE A 198 -13.07 1.98 -2.06
CA ILE A 198 -12.63 1.29 -0.85
C ILE A 198 -12.83 -0.20 -1.08
N ILE A 199 -11.73 -0.93 -1.28
CA ILE A 199 -11.78 -2.35 -1.66
C ILE A 199 -11.96 -3.29 -0.45
N GLY A 200 -11.73 -2.76 0.75
CA GLY A 200 -12.05 -3.40 2.02
C GLY A 200 -11.35 -2.75 3.21
N ILE A 201 -11.73 -3.19 4.40
CA ILE A 201 -11.14 -2.81 5.68
C ILE A 201 -10.19 -3.93 6.11
N LEU A 202 -8.92 -3.60 6.33
CA LEU A 202 -7.91 -4.51 6.87
C LEU A 202 -7.82 -4.34 8.39
N PRO A 203 -8.20 -5.35 9.20
CA PRO A 203 -8.02 -5.28 10.65
C PRO A 203 -6.54 -5.39 11.01
N VAL A 204 -6.03 -4.40 11.72
CA VAL A 204 -4.61 -4.31 12.10
C VAL A 204 -4.41 -4.20 13.61
N LEU A 205 -3.20 -4.52 14.06
CA LEU A 205 -2.81 -4.59 15.48
C LEU A 205 -3.77 -5.45 16.32
N PHE A 206 -4.35 -6.49 15.72
CA PHE A 206 -5.34 -7.33 16.37
C PHE A 206 -4.69 -8.27 17.39
N SER A 207 -5.06 -8.11 18.67
CA SER A 207 -4.85 -9.11 19.70
C SER A 207 -6.04 -10.06 19.82
N VAL A 208 -5.94 -11.24 19.19
CA VAL A 208 -6.94 -12.33 19.28
C VAL A 208 -7.14 -12.90 20.69
N ARG A 209 -6.33 -12.50 21.67
CA ARG A 209 -6.52 -12.89 23.08
C ARG A 209 -7.48 -11.96 23.83
N ARG A 210 -7.77 -10.78 23.28
CA ARG A 210 -8.60 -9.77 23.94
C ARG A 210 -10.04 -9.88 23.46
N SER A 211 -10.93 -10.31 24.35
CA SER A 211 -12.38 -10.40 24.08
C SER A 211 -12.98 -9.08 23.59
N SER A 212 -12.48 -7.95 24.10
CA SER A 212 -12.90 -6.62 23.64
C SER A 212 -12.56 -6.34 22.17
N GLN A 213 -11.45 -6.87 21.66
CA GLN A 213 -11.11 -6.73 20.24
C GLN A 213 -11.93 -7.67 19.36
N HIS A 214 -12.26 -8.88 19.82
CA HIS A 214 -13.22 -9.75 19.13
C HIS A 214 -14.61 -9.11 19.02
N ALA A 215 -15.11 -8.52 20.11
CA ALA A 215 -16.38 -7.79 20.09
C ALA A 215 -16.32 -6.58 19.13
N ASN A 216 -15.18 -5.90 19.05
CA ASN A 216 -14.98 -4.78 18.11
C ASN A 216 -14.84 -5.25 16.65
N TYR A 217 -14.23 -6.42 16.42
CA TYR A 217 -14.20 -7.07 15.11
C TYR A 217 -15.62 -7.39 14.64
N GLN A 218 -16.43 -8.01 15.50
CA GLN A 218 -17.85 -8.28 15.18
C GLN A 218 -18.63 -6.99 14.89
N LYS A 219 -18.45 -5.94 15.71
CA LYS A 219 -19.07 -4.63 15.43
C LYS A 219 -18.64 -4.02 14.09
N THR A 220 -17.43 -4.31 13.63
CA THR A 220 -16.95 -3.86 12.33
C THR A 220 -17.68 -4.60 11.21
N ILE A 221 -17.84 -5.92 11.35
CA ILE A 221 -18.64 -6.75 10.44
C ILE A 221 -20.10 -6.30 10.43
N ASP A 222 -20.73 -6.13 11.60
CA ASP A 222 -22.14 -5.72 11.70
C ASP A 222 -22.39 -4.36 11.03
N LYS A 223 -21.38 -3.49 11.02
CA LYS A 223 -21.47 -2.13 10.47
C LYS A 223 -21.24 -2.08 8.96
N TYR A 224 -20.19 -2.75 8.48
CA TYR A 224 -19.74 -2.63 7.09
C TYR A 224 -20.10 -3.84 6.23
N GLY A 225 -20.58 -4.93 6.83
CA GLY A 225 -20.81 -6.20 6.16
C GLY A 225 -19.52 -7.03 6.05
N GLU A 226 -19.66 -8.35 6.09
CA GLU A 226 -18.51 -9.27 6.10
C GLU A 226 -17.65 -9.17 4.83
N SER A 227 -18.28 -9.02 3.66
CA SER A 227 -17.59 -8.89 2.38
C SER A 227 -16.68 -7.65 2.30
N ASN A 228 -16.94 -6.62 3.11
CA ASN A 228 -16.10 -5.41 3.20
C ASN A 228 -14.88 -5.59 4.12
N ILE A 229 -14.76 -6.69 4.84
CA ILE A 229 -13.66 -6.92 5.78
C ILE A 229 -12.68 -7.93 5.19
N PHE A 230 -11.40 -7.60 5.17
CA PHE A 230 -10.37 -8.56 4.79
C PHE A 230 -10.42 -9.78 5.72
N LYS A 231 -10.33 -10.98 5.15
CA LYS A 231 -10.29 -12.23 5.92
C LYS A 231 -8.95 -12.36 6.63
N SER A 232 -7.88 -11.86 6.00
CA SER A 232 -6.59 -11.72 6.63
C SER A 232 -6.55 -10.58 7.64
N ILE A 233 -5.89 -10.81 8.78
CA ILE A 233 -5.66 -9.81 9.82
C ILE A 233 -4.15 -9.62 10.07
N VAL A 234 -3.76 -8.38 10.39
CA VAL A 234 -2.39 -8.08 10.83
C VAL A 234 -2.37 -7.97 12.35
N LYS A 235 -1.59 -8.83 13.01
CA LYS A 235 -1.45 -8.84 14.48
C LYS A 235 -0.29 -7.93 14.89
N GLY A 236 -0.38 -7.33 16.08
CA GLY A 236 0.77 -6.62 16.66
C GLY A 236 1.93 -7.59 16.88
N SER A 237 3.14 -7.19 16.47
CA SER A 237 4.31 -8.06 16.51
C SER A 237 5.63 -7.30 16.54
N ASP A 238 6.47 -7.66 17.51
CA ASP A 238 7.85 -7.20 17.62
C ASP A 238 8.65 -7.49 16.34
N ARG A 239 8.30 -8.55 15.58
CA ARG A 239 8.96 -8.87 14.32
C ARG A 239 8.66 -7.84 13.22
N LEU A 240 7.42 -7.34 13.14
CA LEU A 240 7.07 -6.27 12.19
C LEU A 240 7.73 -4.95 12.58
N GLU A 241 7.80 -4.64 13.87
CA GLU A 241 8.54 -3.47 14.37
C GLU A 241 10.03 -3.56 14.01
N MET A 242 10.64 -4.74 14.20
CA MET A 242 12.03 -5.01 13.84
C MET A 242 12.31 -4.80 12.34
N TYR A 243 11.37 -5.07 11.44
CA TYR A 243 11.55 -4.79 10.02
C TYR A 243 11.75 -3.30 9.75
N GLY A 244 11.04 -2.42 10.46
CA GLY A 244 11.21 -0.97 10.31
C GLY A 244 12.62 -0.48 10.70
N GLU A 245 13.34 -1.23 11.54
CA GLU A 245 14.70 -0.90 11.97
C GLU A 245 15.78 -1.57 11.11
N ASN A 246 15.60 -2.85 10.80
CA ASN A 246 16.64 -3.70 10.22
C ASN A 246 16.41 -4.05 8.74
N GLY A 247 15.32 -3.55 8.14
CA GLY A 247 14.84 -4.00 6.84
C GLY A 247 13.99 -5.27 6.92
N ILE A 248 13.16 -5.48 5.92
CA ILE A 248 12.34 -6.68 5.73
C ILE A 248 13.23 -7.86 5.38
N GLN A 249 12.91 -9.04 5.92
CA GLN A 249 13.74 -10.25 5.78
C GLN A 249 12.87 -11.48 5.46
N LEU A 250 13.51 -12.52 4.91
CA LEU A 250 12.92 -13.86 4.71
C LEU A 250 13.94 -14.93 5.13
N ASN A 251 14.37 -14.85 6.39
CA ASN A 251 15.49 -15.65 6.89
C ASN A 251 15.02 -16.81 7.78
N ASP A 252 13.90 -16.65 8.49
CA ASP A 252 13.42 -17.64 9.45
C ASP A 252 11.92 -17.94 9.32
N TYR A 253 11.45 -18.90 10.13
CA TYR A 253 10.04 -19.33 10.13
C TYR A 253 9.05 -18.27 10.60
N VAL A 254 9.50 -17.27 11.38
CA VAL A 254 8.66 -16.14 11.76
C VAL A 254 8.50 -15.21 10.57
N ASP A 255 9.58 -14.95 9.84
CA ASP A 255 9.53 -14.18 8.60
C ASP A 255 8.60 -14.81 7.57
N ARG A 256 8.77 -16.13 7.32
CA ARG A 256 7.89 -16.86 6.40
C ARG A 256 6.41 -16.73 6.77
N ARG A 257 6.08 -16.68 8.06
CA ARG A 257 4.69 -16.50 8.50
C ARG A 257 4.16 -15.14 8.07
N TRP A 258 4.93 -14.07 8.25
CA TRP A 258 4.53 -12.74 7.82
C TRP A 258 4.41 -12.65 6.31
N TRP A 259 5.37 -13.22 5.57
CA TRP A 259 5.29 -13.33 4.12
C TRP A 259 4.05 -14.10 3.66
N ALA A 260 3.69 -15.20 4.33
CA ALA A 260 2.48 -15.95 4.03
C ALA A 260 1.20 -15.14 4.30
N ILE A 261 1.14 -14.37 5.40
CA ILE A 261 -0.01 -13.49 5.70
C ILE A 261 -0.14 -12.41 4.62
N PHE A 262 0.96 -11.77 4.23
CA PHE A 262 0.94 -10.73 3.19
C PHE A 262 0.70 -11.29 1.79
N ALA A 263 1.10 -12.55 1.52
CA ALA A 263 0.75 -13.24 0.28
C ALA A 263 -0.77 -13.49 0.22
N ASP A 264 -1.41 -13.82 1.34
CA ASP A 264 -2.86 -13.92 1.41
C ASP A 264 -3.56 -12.57 1.30
N ILE A 265 -3.05 -11.51 1.93
CA ILE A 265 -3.59 -10.15 1.77
C ILE A 265 -3.52 -9.71 0.31
N PHE A 266 -2.40 -9.98 -0.37
CA PHE A 266 -2.24 -9.66 -1.79
C PHE A 266 -3.19 -10.48 -2.67
N THR A 267 -3.28 -11.79 -2.44
CA THR A 267 -4.19 -12.66 -3.20
C THR A 267 -5.65 -12.23 -3.01
N GLU A 268 -6.05 -11.93 -1.77
CA GLU A 268 -7.37 -11.41 -1.46
C GLU A 268 -7.62 -10.04 -2.14
N LEU A 269 -6.61 -9.16 -2.17
CA LEU A 269 -6.69 -7.88 -2.90
C LEU A 269 -6.94 -8.09 -4.40
N GLU A 270 -6.21 -9.00 -5.05
CA GLU A 270 -6.42 -9.31 -6.47
C GLU A 270 -7.84 -9.81 -6.73
N GLU A 271 -8.32 -10.76 -5.91
CA GLU A 271 -9.67 -11.33 -6.06
C GLU A 271 -10.78 -10.30 -5.78
N ARG A 272 -10.59 -9.42 -4.79
CA ARG A 272 -11.54 -8.32 -4.53
C ARG A 272 -11.60 -7.34 -5.69
N ILE A 273 -10.45 -6.96 -6.25
CA ILE A 273 -10.37 -6.05 -7.41
C ILE A 273 -11.09 -6.69 -8.59
N GLU A 274 -10.79 -7.95 -8.89
CA GLU A 274 -11.44 -8.68 -9.99
C GLU A 274 -12.96 -8.77 -9.80
N TYR A 275 -13.42 -9.11 -8.60
CA TYR A 275 -14.83 -9.18 -8.27
C TYR A 275 -15.53 -7.82 -8.47
N TYR A 276 -14.94 -6.75 -7.93
CA TYR A 276 -15.46 -5.40 -8.07
C TYR A 276 -15.49 -4.94 -9.54
N GLU A 277 -14.43 -5.18 -10.32
CA GLU A 277 -14.38 -4.83 -11.74
C GLU A 277 -15.47 -5.55 -12.56
N GLN A 278 -15.89 -6.74 -12.14
CA GLN A 278 -16.94 -7.53 -12.80
C GLN A 278 -18.36 -7.17 -12.35
N HIS A 279 -18.55 -6.82 -11.07
CA HIS A 279 -19.89 -6.69 -10.47
C HIS A 279 -20.26 -5.24 -10.12
N GLY A 280 -19.29 -4.33 -10.02
CA GLY A 280 -19.48 -2.93 -9.64
C GLY A 280 -19.59 -2.68 -8.13
N ASP A 281 -19.58 -3.73 -7.32
CA ASP A 281 -19.55 -3.69 -5.85
C ASP A 281 -18.90 -4.98 -5.31
N ILE A 282 -18.62 -5.03 -4.01
CA ILE A 282 -18.08 -6.18 -3.29
C ILE A 282 -19.12 -6.90 -2.42
N GLU A 283 -20.42 -6.57 -2.55
CA GLU A 283 -21.48 -7.31 -1.88
C GLU A 283 -21.47 -8.80 -2.28
N GLY A 284 -21.48 -9.69 -1.29
CA GLY A 284 -21.44 -11.14 -1.49
C GLY A 284 -20.05 -11.72 -1.78
N PHE A 285 -19.01 -10.89 -1.87
CA PHE A 285 -17.63 -11.36 -1.98
C PHE A 285 -17.24 -12.16 -0.72
N ASP A 286 -16.54 -13.28 -0.93
CA ASP A 286 -15.94 -14.09 0.12
C ASP A 286 -14.56 -14.59 -0.33
N TYR A 287 -13.67 -14.78 0.63
CA TYR A 287 -12.29 -15.22 0.37
C TYR A 287 -11.93 -16.35 1.32
N THR A 288 -11.25 -17.37 0.80
CA THR A 288 -10.67 -18.45 1.61
C THR A 288 -9.15 -18.31 1.61
N PRO A 289 -8.51 -18.07 2.77
CA PRO A 289 -7.05 -17.99 2.89
C PRO A 289 -6.35 -19.22 2.31
N LYS A 290 -5.23 -18.97 1.63
CA LYS A 290 -4.44 -19.95 0.88
C LYS A 290 -3.05 -20.13 1.47
N TYR A 291 -2.47 -19.08 2.04
CA TYR A 291 -1.10 -19.04 2.54
C TYR A 291 -1.02 -19.08 4.08
N ALA A 292 -1.91 -18.42 4.80
CA ALA A 292 -1.98 -18.38 6.25
C ALA A 292 -3.38 -18.10 6.78
N ASP A 293 -3.81 -18.91 7.76
CA ASP A 293 -4.90 -18.54 8.65
C ASP A 293 -4.34 -17.57 9.71
N SER A 294 -4.43 -16.29 9.39
CA SER A 294 -3.94 -15.21 10.26
C SER A 294 -4.68 -15.15 11.60
N MET A 295 -5.95 -15.54 11.67
CA MET A 295 -6.74 -15.61 12.91
C MET A 295 -6.23 -16.73 13.82
N ALA A 296 -6.11 -17.95 13.30
CA ALA A 296 -5.60 -19.12 14.02
C ALA A 296 -4.08 -19.11 14.21
N ASN A 297 -3.36 -18.16 13.59
CA ASN A 297 -1.90 -18.08 13.60
C ASN A 297 -1.23 -19.35 13.03
N HIS A 298 -1.77 -19.85 11.92
CA HIS A 298 -1.37 -21.10 11.30
C HIS A 298 -1.00 -20.90 9.83
N ILE A 299 0.12 -21.49 9.38
CA ILE A 299 0.55 -21.45 7.98
C ILE A 299 -0.14 -22.58 7.20
N LEU A 300 -0.79 -22.22 6.08
CA LEU A 300 -1.49 -23.14 5.18
C LEU A 300 -0.52 -23.77 4.16
N PRO A 301 -0.94 -24.80 3.39
CA PRO A 301 -0.04 -25.52 2.50
C PRO A 301 0.81 -24.63 1.58
N LEU A 302 0.21 -23.66 0.88
CA LEU A 302 0.97 -22.75 -0.01
C LEU A 302 1.95 -21.86 0.75
N GLY A 303 1.62 -21.42 1.97
CA GLY A 303 2.55 -20.67 2.81
C GLY A 303 3.75 -21.49 3.28
N LYS A 304 3.66 -22.83 3.31
CA LYS A 304 4.80 -23.71 3.61
C LYS A 304 5.77 -23.84 2.44
N GLU A 305 5.29 -23.56 1.22
CA GLU A 305 6.09 -23.61 -0.02
C GLU A 305 6.98 -22.38 -0.20
N ILE A 306 6.70 -21.28 0.52
CA ILE A 306 7.58 -20.11 0.60
C ILE A 306 8.94 -20.54 1.16
N LYS A 307 9.97 -20.43 0.32
CA LYS A 307 11.35 -20.82 0.65
C LYS A 307 12.02 -19.74 1.49
N LEU A 308 12.88 -20.14 2.42
CA LEU A 308 13.70 -19.25 3.23
C LEU A 308 15.03 -19.00 2.53
N ASN A 309 15.00 -18.21 1.47
CA ASN A 309 16.17 -17.88 0.64
C ASN A 309 16.64 -16.44 0.82
N GLY A 310 16.12 -15.72 1.82
CA GLY A 310 16.40 -14.30 2.01
C GLY A 310 15.73 -13.40 0.97
N ILE A 311 16.09 -12.12 0.99
CA ILE A 311 15.61 -11.11 0.05
C ILE A 311 16.37 -11.25 -1.27
N ILE A 312 15.64 -11.40 -2.38
CA ILE A 312 16.24 -11.43 -3.72
C ILE A 312 16.66 -10.02 -4.13
N THR A 313 17.93 -9.83 -4.49
CA THR A 313 18.49 -8.54 -4.96
C THR A 313 18.76 -8.56 -6.46
N ASN A 314 19.06 -7.38 -7.05
CA ASN A 314 19.42 -7.27 -8.47
C ASN A 314 20.66 -8.08 -8.87
N GLU A 315 21.54 -8.42 -7.92
CA GLU A 315 22.80 -9.14 -8.19
C GLU A 315 22.63 -10.67 -8.29
N GLN A 316 21.47 -11.21 -7.92
CA GLN A 316 21.21 -12.65 -7.83
C GLN A 316 20.51 -13.25 -9.07
N ARG A 317 20.54 -12.54 -10.21
CA ARG A 317 19.94 -12.98 -11.48
C ARG A 317 20.99 -13.35 -12.52
#